data_AF-A0A4Q9WQR6-F1
#
_entry.id   AF-A0A4Q9WQR6-F1
#
_cell.length_a   1.000
_cell.length_b   1.000
_cell.length_c   1.000
_cell.angle_alpha   90.00
_cell.angle_beta   90.00
_cell.angle_gamma   90.00
#
_symmetry.space_group_name_H-M   'P 1'
#
loop_
_entity.id
_entity.type
_entity.pdbx_description
1 polymer ?
#
loop_
_entity_poly.entity_id
_entity_poly.type
_entity_poly.pdbx_seq_one_letter_code
_entity_poly.pdbx_strand_id
1 'polypeptide(L)' 'MTFITQLFIKLFSLILETVGTLASYSPCATYFDEPEVPEELTNLER' A
#
# COMPACT_ATOMS: atom_id res chain seq x y z
N MET A 1 -14.72 -34.82 -4.52
CA MET A 1 -13.64 -34.30 -3.64
C MET A 1 -12.84 -33.14 -4.24
N THR A 2 -12.96 -32.84 -5.53
CA THR A 2 -12.21 -31.76 -6.22
C THR A 2 -12.97 -30.44 -6.34
N PHE A 3 -14.31 -30.46 -6.39
CA PHE A 3 -15.11 -29.25 -6.59
C PHE A 3 -15.15 -28.35 -5.34
N ILE A 4 -15.34 -28.97 -4.17
CA ILE A 4 -15.40 -28.27 -2.88
C ILE A 4 -14.05 -27.63 -2.54
N THR A 5 -12.95 -28.33 -2.82
CA THR A 5 -11.60 -27.82 -2.59
C THR A 5 -11.27 -26.66 -3.53
N GLN A 6 -11.68 -26.72 -4.81
CA GLN A 6 -11.50 -25.58 -5.71
C GLN A 6 -12.35 -24.37 -5.33
N LEU A 7 -13.58 -24.57 -4.84
CA LEU A 7 -14.43 -23.49 -4.34
C LEU A 7 -13.79 -22.81 -3.11
N PHE A 8 -13.23 -23.61 -2.20
CA PHE A 8 -12.55 -23.12 -1.00
C PHE A 8 -11.29 -22.31 -1.34
N ILE A 9 -10.48 -22.80 -2.27
CA ILE A 9 -9.28 -22.11 -2.74
C ILE A 9 -9.65 -20.78 -3.40
N LYS A 10 -10.69 -20.75 -4.24
CA LYS A 10 -11.17 -19.51 -4.89
C LYS A 10 -11.68 -18.47 -3.89
N LEU A 11 -12.36 -18.91 -2.84
CA LEU A 11 -12.82 -18.02 -1.77
C LEU A 11 -11.64 -17.40 -1.03
N PHE A 12 -10.65 -18.22 -0.68
CA PHE A 12 -9.44 -17.74 0.00
C PHE A 12 -8.62 -16.79 -0.86
N SER A 13 -8.45 -17.07 -2.15
CA SER A 13 -7.73 -16.16 -3.06
C SER A 13 -8.40 -14.79 -3.16
N LEU A 14 -9.74 -14.74 -3.21
CA LEU A 14 -10.49 -13.48 -3.27
C LEU A 14 -10.27 -12.66 -1.99
N ILE A 15 -10.30 -13.31 -0.82
CA ILE A 15 -10.04 -12.63 0.45
C ILE A 15 -8.59 -12.09 0.49
N LEU A 16 -7.59 -12.89 0.15
CA LEU A 16 -6.20 -12.43 0.15
C LEU A 16 -5.94 -11.30 -0.85
N GLU A 17 -6.61 -11.31 -2.01
CA GLU A 17 -6.50 -10.24 -3.01
C GLU A 17 -7.09 -8.92 -2.50
N THR A 18 -8.26 -8.98 -1.86
CA THR A 18 -8.85 -7.78 -1.23
C THR A 18 -8.01 -7.24 -0.08
N VAL A 19 -7.41 -8.11 0.74
CA VAL A 19 -6.53 -7.69 1.83
C VAL A 19 -5.21 -7.13 1.31
N GLY A 20 -4.61 -7.74 0.28
CA GLY A 20 -3.38 -7.27 -0.34
C GLY A 20 -3.54 -5.92 -1.04
N THR A 21 -4.66 -5.70 -1.71
CA THR A 21 -4.96 -4.40 -2.35
C THR A 21 -5.16 -3.29 -1.30
N LEU A 22 -5.85 -3.57 -0.20
CA LEU A 22 -5.99 -2.62 0.92
C LEU A 22 -4.67 -2.37 1.66
N ALA A 23 -3.85 -3.40 1.86
CA ALA A 23 -2.53 -3.27 2.50
C ALA A 23 -1.50 -2.56 1.61
N SER A 24 -1.67 -2.62 0.29
CA SER A 24 -0.85 -1.85 -0.67
C SER A 24 -1.18 -0.35 -0.67
N TYR A 25 -2.32 0.04 -0.11
CA TYR A 25 -2.67 1.43 0.07
C TYR A 25 -1.86 1.98 1.24
N SER A 26 -0.80 2.72 0.95
CA SER A 26 -0.05 3.50 1.93
C SER A 26 -0.83 4.79 2.23
N PRO A 27 -1.49 4.93 3.39
CA PRO A 27 -2.20 6.16 3.73
C PRO A 27 -1.25 7.33 4.02
N CYS A 28 0.04 7.05 4.26
CA CYS A 28 1.04 8.04 4.69
C CYS A 28 1.93 8.56 3.56
N ALA A 29 1.88 7.95 2.36
CA ALA A 29 2.80 8.25 1.24
C ALA A 29 2.73 9.66 0.66
N THR A 30 1.79 10.50 1.09
CA THR A 30 1.55 11.82 0.46
C THR A 30 1.65 13.01 1.40
N TYR A 31 1.63 12.83 2.73
CA TYR A 31 1.54 13.96 3.66
C TYR A 31 2.53 13.91 4.84
N PHE A 32 3.15 12.76 5.11
CA PHE A 32 3.94 12.56 6.34
C PHE A 32 5.38 12.07 6.13
N ASP A 33 5.78 11.72 4.90
CA ASP A 33 7.09 11.10 4.69
C ASP A 33 8.25 12.11 4.65
N GLU A 34 8.03 13.36 4.24
CA GLU A 34 9.08 14.39 4.33
C GLU A 34 8.48 15.76 4.70
N PRO A 35 8.94 16.42 5.80
CA PRO A 35 8.65 17.83 5.99
C PRO A 35 9.24 18.62 4.82
N GLU A 36 8.49 19.59 4.28
CA GLU A 36 8.97 20.50 3.24
C GLU A 36 10.31 21.10 3.70
N VAL A 37 11.36 20.87 2.91
CA VAL A 37 12.71 21.36 3.25
C VAL A 37 12.64 22.88 3.33
N PRO A 38 12.98 23.51 4.47
CA PRO A 38 12.86 24.94 4.62
C PRO A 38 13.71 25.65 3.56
N GLU A 39 13.16 26.73 3.00
CA GLU A 39 13.77 27.49 1.91
C GLU A 39 15.20 27.94 2.25
N GLU A 40 15.47 28.22 3.53
CA GLU A 40 16.78 28.57 4.11
C GLU A 40 17.87 27.49 3.87
N LEU A 41 17.50 26.22 3.78
CA LEU A 41 18.44 25.11 3.50
C LEU A 41 18.57 24.82 1.99
N THR A 42 17.60 25.28 1.20
CA THR A 42 17.54 25.04 -0.25
C THR A 42 18.17 26.18 -1.03
N ASN A 43 18.09 27.41 -0.50
CA ASN A 43 18.67 28.62 -1.04
C ASN A 43 20.02 28.92 -0.39
N LEU A 44 20.98 27.99 -0.54
CA LEU A 44 22.37 28.26 -0.22
C LEU A 44 22.92 29.15 -1.35
N GLU A 45 22.84 30.47 -1.17
CA GLU A 45 23.53 31.44 -2.04
C GLU A 45 25.01 31.03 -2.16
N ARG A 46 25.42 30.68 -3.39
CA ARG A 46 26.81 30.43 -3.78
C ARG A 46 27.45 31.71 -4.26
#